data_AF-A0ABD6W5L3-F1
#
_entry.id   AF-A0ABD6W5L3-F1
#
_cell.length_a   1.000
_cell.length_b   1.000
_cell.length_c   1.000
_cell.angle_alpha   90.00
_cell.angle_beta   90.00
_cell.angle_gamma   90.00
#
_symmetry.space_group_name_H-M   'P 1'
#
loop_
_entity.id
_entity.type
_entity.pdbx_description
1 polymer ?
#
loop_
_entity_poly.entity_id
_entity_poly.type
_entity_poly.pdbx_seq_one_letter_code
_entity_poly.pdbx_strand_id
1 'polypeptide(L)'
;MRITVEGTALELDHSPDALHVRLEKNGFDGSCLDVIARYVDVHETDTGIALDYGLAAGEISFREAIGRARTRLDRLLLAQSLVACVRYRGGLAVPLIHPDNVYLSGGLLRVVHVGLQGMLAPVVFDEARFLASLQAMVLQVFRPKLAFEQLVDGAAALRDTFSTEVTHATTTDELFSRIDAQVRAEQADVAATRVSVPKRRYSWYRVLGVLGVVAALAAGAFAWQTGSQNRVQAAVVAGQARFLASDYAGTLAELNDVAAPSLPASAKYVLAVSSVNLHDLTATQKQNILNTISEKTDDVTLNYWIAMGRGEFEEALDYAKNLGDDQLTLLAYTDLYQATKLNTQMAGGRKQELLNEYAKAIEELTAKLGGTGDPAGER
;
A
#
# COMPACT_ATOMS: atom_id res chain seq x y z
N MET A 1 20.38 -27.48 28.57
CA MET A 1 19.62 -28.46 27.76
C MET A 1 20.00 -29.86 28.21
N ARG A 2 19.05 -30.75 28.52
CA ARG A 2 19.35 -32.14 28.87
C ARG A 2 19.04 -33.04 27.68
N ILE A 3 20.02 -33.81 27.22
CA ILE A 3 19.92 -34.74 26.10
C ILE A 3 20.20 -36.14 26.62
N THR A 4 19.35 -37.10 26.30
CA THR A 4 19.58 -38.50 26.70
C THR A 4 20.09 -39.31 25.51
N VAL A 5 21.29 -39.88 25.66
CA VAL A 5 21.91 -40.73 24.64
C VAL A 5 22.36 -42.02 25.29
N GLU A 6 21.86 -43.16 24.80
CA GLU A 6 22.27 -44.50 25.27
C GLU A 6 22.02 -44.70 26.78
N GLY A 7 20.97 -44.07 27.32
CA GLY A 7 20.67 -44.11 28.76
C GLY A 7 21.51 -43.17 29.62
N THR A 8 22.46 -42.44 29.02
CA THR A 8 23.25 -41.40 29.68
C THR A 8 22.60 -40.04 29.47
N ALA A 9 22.46 -39.25 30.53
CA ALA A 9 22.04 -37.86 30.44
C ALA A 9 23.27 -36.95 30.25
N LEU A 10 23.27 -36.18 29.17
CA LEU A 10 24.21 -35.09 28.92
C LEU A 10 23.50 -33.76 29.16
N GLU A 11 24.04 -32.94 30.04
CA GLU A 11 23.56 -31.58 30.25
C GLU A 11 24.48 -30.59 29.55
N LEU A 12 23.96 -29.93 28.53
CA LEU A 12 24.65 -28.89 27.77
C LEU A 12 24.23 -27.52 28.32
N ASP A 13 25.19 -26.75 28.78
CA ASP A 13 25.01 -25.37 29.23
C ASP A 13 25.78 -24.41 28.31
N HIS A 14 25.11 -23.36 27.85
CA HIS A 14 25.62 -22.48 26.81
C HIS A 14 26.06 -21.16 27.44
N SER A 15 27.36 -20.90 27.37
CA SER A 15 27.96 -19.59 27.65
C SER A 15 28.28 -18.88 26.33
N PRO A 16 28.40 -17.53 26.32
CA PRO A 16 28.75 -16.78 25.12
C PRO A 16 30.06 -17.24 24.46
N ASP A 17 31.02 -17.66 25.28
CA ASP A 17 32.38 -18.00 24.85
C ASP A 17 32.73 -19.50 25.03
N ALA A 18 31.80 -20.30 25.56
CA ALA A 18 32.05 -21.72 25.84
C ALA A 18 30.79 -22.58 25.84
N LEU A 19 30.93 -23.85 25.51
CA LEU A 19 29.94 -24.89 25.75
C LEU A 19 30.41 -25.76 26.91
N HIS A 20 29.61 -25.85 27.97
CA HIS A 20 29.88 -26.71 29.12
C HIS A 20 29.01 -27.95 29.01
N VAL A 21 29.62 -29.13 29.03
CA VAL A 21 28.89 -30.41 28.98
C VAL A 21 29.13 -31.18 30.25
N ARG A 22 28.06 -31.47 31.01
CA ARG A 22 28.13 -32.31 32.21
C ARG A 22 27.62 -33.71 31.91
N LEU A 23 28.37 -34.70 32.36
CA LEU A 23 28.03 -36.11 32.26
C LEU A 23 28.03 -36.75 33.65
N GLU A 24 27.06 -37.63 33.88
CA GLU A 24 27.01 -38.49 35.06
C GLU A 24 28.09 -39.59 34.98
N LYS A 25 28.40 -40.26 36.10
CA LYS A 25 29.43 -41.31 36.20
C LYS A 25 29.24 -42.52 35.27
N ASN A 26 28.05 -42.72 34.73
CA ASN A 26 27.75 -43.78 33.76
C ASN A 26 28.10 -43.40 32.31
N GLY A 27 28.38 -42.12 32.04
CA GLY A 27 28.61 -41.58 30.70
C GLY A 27 30.06 -41.59 30.23
N PHE A 28 30.99 -42.07 31.06
CA PHE A 28 32.41 -42.15 30.72
C PHE A 28 33.10 -43.32 31.43
N ASP A 29 34.19 -43.81 30.84
CA ASP A 29 35.09 -44.77 31.49
C ASP A 29 36.14 -44.01 32.31
N GLY A 30 36.04 -44.11 33.64
CA GLY A 30 36.97 -43.48 34.57
C GLY A 30 38.42 -43.92 34.40
N SER A 31 38.68 -45.10 33.84
CA SER A 31 40.04 -45.57 33.55
C SER A 31 40.67 -44.87 32.35
N CYS A 32 39.86 -44.20 31.52
CA CYS A 32 40.28 -43.51 30.30
C CYS A 32 40.31 -41.98 30.45
N LEU A 33 40.20 -41.44 31.67
CA LEU A 33 40.19 -39.99 31.91
C LEU A 33 41.42 -39.27 31.34
N ASP A 34 42.60 -39.87 31.47
CA ASP A 34 43.85 -39.33 30.89
C ASP A 34 43.80 -39.22 29.37
N VAL A 35 43.03 -40.09 28.71
CA VAL A 35 42.83 -40.06 27.26
C VAL A 35 41.81 -38.98 26.90
N ILE A 36 40.69 -38.89 27.65
CA ILE A 36 39.65 -37.88 27.43
C ILE A 36 40.23 -36.47 27.62
N ALA A 37 41.06 -36.26 28.64
CA ALA A 37 41.73 -35.00 28.93
C ALA A 37 42.69 -34.51 27.82
N ARG A 38 43.07 -35.37 26.86
CA ARG A 38 43.85 -34.95 25.68
C ARG A 38 43.00 -34.30 24.59
N TYR A 39 41.68 -34.48 24.62
CA TYR A 39 40.76 -33.99 23.61
C TYR A 39 39.91 -32.81 24.08
N VAL A 40 39.70 -32.68 25.40
CA VAL A 40 38.89 -31.61 26.00
C VAL A 40 39.36 -31.32 27.42
N ASP A 41 39.14 -30.10 27.90
CA ASP A 41 39.38 -29.73 29.29
C ASP A 41 38.32 -30.41 30.18
N VAL A 42 38.78 -31.35 31.01
CA VAL A 42 37.93 -32.16 31.91
C VAL A 42 38.10 -31.69 33.35
N HIS A 43 36.98 -31.44 34.02
CA HIS A 43 36.91 -31.19 35.45
C HIS A 43 36.04 -32.25 36.14
N GLU A 44 36.61 -32.97 37.10
CA GLU A 44 35.82 -33.88 37.93
C GLU A 44 34.88 -33.11 38.86
N THR A 45 33.67 -33.63 39.04
CA THR A 45 32.65 -33.08 39.93
C THR A 45 32.09 -34.20 40.82
N ASP A 46 31.42 -33.86 41.91
CA ASP A 46 30.86 -34.86 42.85
C ASP A 46 29.93 -35.89 42.16
N THR A 47 29.25 -35.46 41.09
CA THR A 47 28.26 -36.24 40.34
C THR A 47 28.76 -36.86 39.04
N GLY A 48 30.01 -36.58 38.60
CA GLY A 48 30.55 -37.07 37.33
C GLY A 48 31.67 -36.18 36.78
N ILE A 49 31.63 -35.84 35.49
CA ILE A 49 32.61 -34.97 34.83
C ILE A 49 31.95 -33.77 34.14
N ALA A 50 32.67 -32.66 34.11
CA ALA A 50 32.34 -31.47 33.33
C ALA A 50 33.40 -31.29 32.24
N LEU A 51 32.95 -31.03 31.01
CA LEU A 51 33.79 -30.83 29.83
C LEU A 51 33.59 -29.41 29.32
N ASP A 52 34.68 -28.68 29.18
CA ASP A 52 34.66 -27.28 28.76
C ASP A 52 35.20 -27.14 27.34
N TYR A 53 34.37 -26.58 26.45
CA TYR A 53 34.73 -26.35 25.06
C TYR A 53 34.75 -24.86 24.76
N GLY A 54 35.92 -24.31 24.42
CA GLY A 54 36.04 -22.94 23.96
C GLY A 54 35.36 -22.72 22.61
N LEU A 55 34.49 -21.72 22.53
CA LEU A 55 33.87 -21.23 21.30
C LEU A 55 34.64 -20.02 20.77
N ALA A 56 34.85 -19.97 19.46
CA ALA A 56 35.53 -18.83 18.85
C ALA A 56 34.58 -17.64 18.69
N ALA A 57 35.13 -16.41 18.72
CA ALA A 57 34.35 -15.19 18.55
C ALA A 57 33.60 -15.19 17.20
N GLY A 58 32.27 -15.17 17.27
CA GLY A 58 31.39 -15.19 16.10
C GLY A 58 30.88 -16.56 15.67
N GLU A 59 31.20 -17.64 16.41
CA GLU A 59 30.53 -18.93 16.24
C GLU A 59 29.05 -18.81 16.62
N ILE A 60 28.18 -19.31 15.74
CA ILE A 60 26.73 -19.36 15.99
C ILE A 60 26.29 -20.81 16.10
N SER A 61 25.37 -21.10 17.02
CA SER A 61 24.79 -22.44 17.10
C SER A 61 23.94 -22.73 15.86
N PHE A 62 23.80 -24.00 15.52
CA PHE A 62 22.96 -24.41 14.40
C PHE A 62 21.51 -24.00 14.65
N ARG A 63 21.03 -24.07 15.90
CA ARG A 63 19.72 -23.54 16.30
C ARG A 63 19.55 -22.06 15.94
N GLU A 64 20.55 -21.23 16.20
CA GLU A 64 20.50 -19.82 15.83
C GLU A 64 20.57 -19.62 14.31
N ALA A 65 21.40 -20.41 13.62
CA ALA A 65 21.52 -20.37 12.17
C ALA A 65 20.19 -20.67 11.46
N ILE A 66 19.40 -21.61 11.98
CA ILE A 66 18.03 -21.90 11.50
C ILE A 66 17.16 -20.63 11.55
N GLY A 67 17.24 -19.85 12.64
CA GLY A 67 16.49 -18.60 12.80
C GLY A 67 16.94 -17.48 11.86
N ARG A 68 18.22 -17.48 11.45
CA ARG A 68 18.78 -16.49 10.52
C ARG A 68 18.49 -16.81 9.05
N ALA A 69 18.22 -18.08 8.70
CA ALA A 69 17.94 -18.52 7.34
C ALA A 69 16.54 -18.09 6.85
N ARG A 70 16.49 -17.02 6.05
CA ARG A 70 15.22 -16.41 5.60
C ARG A 70 14.72 -16.98 4.29
N THR A 71 15.60 -17.19 3.32
CA THR A 71 15.22 -17.69 1.99
C THR A 71 15.28 -19.21 1.94
N ARG A 72 14.59 -19.80 0.94
CA ARG A 72 14.69 -21.24 0.68
C ARG A 72 16.12 -21.65 0.34
N LEU A 73 16.84 -20.82 -0.42
CA LEU A 73 18.25 -21.05 -0.74
C LEU A 73 19.13 -21.03 0.52
N ASP A 74 18.97 -20.07 1.42
CA ASP A 74 19.73 -20.04 2.68
C ASP A 74 19.53 -21.31 3.51
N ARG A 75 18.27 -21.79 3.56
CA ARG A 75 17.91 -23.04 4.25
C ARG A 75 18.52 -24.27 3.59
N LEU A 76 18.51 -24.34 2.26
CA LEU A 76 19.13 -25.42 1.50
C LEU A 76 20.66 -25.44 1.69
N LEU A 77 21.32 -24.27 1.68
CA LEU A 77 22.76 -24.16 1.93
C LEU A 77 23.12 -24.54 3.37
N LEU A 78 22.30 -24.15 4.36
CA LEU A 78 22.49 -24.59 5.75
C LEU A 78 22.34 -26.10 5.88
N ALA A 79 21.33 -26.70 5.24
CA ALA A 79 21.14 -28.14 5.21
C ALA A 79 22.32 -28.86 4.50
N GLN A 80 22.83 -28.30 3.41
CA GLN A 80 24.00 -28.82 2.70
C GLN A 80 25.26 -28.81 3.57
N SER A 81 25.44 -27.79 4.42
CA SER A 81 26.61 -27.70 5.31
C SER A 81 26.74 -28.88 6.28
N LEU A 82 25.64 -29.59 6.58
CA LEU A 82 25.64 -30.80 7.40
C LEU A 82 26.40 -31.97 6.77
N VAL A 83 26.73 -31.92 5.46
CA VAL A 83 27.61 -32.91 4.82
C VAL A 83 28.96 -32.99 5.51
N ALA A 84 29.38 -31.90 6.17
CA ALA A 84 30.61 -31.84 6.94
C ALA A 84 30.62 -32.83 8.12
N CYS A 85 29.46 -33.30 8.60
CA CYS A 85 29.34 -34.33 9.63
C CYS A 85 29.69 -35.73 9.12
N VAL A 86 29.64 -35.99 7.81
CA VAL A 86 29.95 -37.31 7.23
C VAL A 86 31.40 -37.72 7.53
N ARG A 87 32.31 -36.77 7.80
CA ARG A 87 33.72 -37.01 8.16
C ARG A 87 33.91 -37.87 9.41
N TYR A 88 32.91 -37.96 10.29
CA TYR A 88 33.00 -38.72 11.54
C TYR A 88 32.72 -40.22 11.36
N ARG A 89 32.32 -40.66 10.16
CA ARG A 89 32.12 -42.07 9.86
C ARG A 89 33.43 -42.84 9.95
N GLY A 90 33.42 -43.97 10.66
CA GLY A 90 34.55 -44.89 10.76
C GLY A 90 35.71 -44.40 11.61
N GLY A 91 35.54 -43.30 12.35
CA GLY A 91 36.51 -42.80 13.33
C GLY A 91 36.23 -43.27 14.75
N LEU A 92 37.18 -43.02 15.66
CA LEU A 92 37.02 -43.24 17.11
C LEU A 92 36.11 -42.19 17.77
N ALA A 93 35.90 -41.07 17.09
CA ALA A 93 35.14 -39.92 17.58
C ALA A 93 33.68 -40.03 17.14
N VAL A 94 32.76 -40.15 18.11
CA VAL A 94 31.33 -40.39 17.87
C VAL A 94 30.56 -39.07 18.00
N PRO A 95 30.03 -38.49 16.91
CA PRO A 95 29.48 -37.14 16.94
C PRO A 95 28.10 -37.12 17.60
N LEU A 96 27.88 -36.19 18.54
CA LEU A 96 26.54 -35.90 19.04
C LEU A 96 25.84 -34.93 18.07
N ILE A 97 25.06 -35.47 17.14
CA ILE A 97 24.31 -34.67 16.16
C ILE A 97 23.07 -34.07 16.83
N HIS A 98 23.18 -32.80 17.19
CA HIS A 98 22.09 -32.04 17.81
C HIS A 98 22.21 -30.54 17.46
N PRO A 99 21.11 -29.81 17.23
CA PRO A 99 21.13 -28.37 16.89
C PRO A 99 21.87 -27.48 17.89
N ASP A 100 21.93 -27.90 19.15
CA ASP A 100 22.63 -27.19 20.24
C ASP A 100 24.10 -27.59 20.36
N ASN A 101 24.53 -28.69 19.76
CA ASN A 101 25.92 -29.15 19.82
C ASN A 101 26.71 -28.84 18.54
N VAL A 102 26.00 -28.42 17.48
CA VAL A 102 26.58 -28.09 16.19
C VAL A 102 26.69 -26.58 16.06
N TYR A 103 27.87 -26.09 15.71
CA TYR A 103 28.16 -24.67 15.56
C TYR A 103 28.72 -24.37 14.17
N LEU A 104 28.48 -23.15 13.70
CA LEU A 104 28.99 -22.64 12.44
C LEU A 104 29.95 -21.48 12.67
N SER A 105 31.13 -21.56 12.03
CA SER A 105 32.14 -20.51 11.98
C SER A 105 32.45 -20.17 10.52
N GLY A 106 32.03 -18.99 10.04
CA GLY A 106 32.32 -18.56 8.67
C GLY A 106 31.82 -19.51 7.56
N GLY A 107 30.79 -20.31 7.82
CA GLY A 107 30.25 -21.33 6.90
C GLY A 107 30.83 -22.74 7.08
N LEU A 108 31.84 -22.91 7.93
CA LEU A 108 32.34 -24.22 8.33
C LEU A 108 31.56 -24.73 9.54
N LEU A 109 31.08 -25.96 9.44
CA LEU A 109 30.35 -26.62 10.50
C LEU A 109 31.30 -27.45 11.38
N ARG A 110 31.15 -27.26 12.70
CA ARG A 110 31.91 -27.95 13.75
C ARG A 110 30.93 -28.59 14.73
N VAL A 111 31.13 -29.88 15.00
CA VAL A 111 30.47 -30.56 16.12
C VAL A 111 31.37 -30.33 17.35
N VAL A 112 30.82 -29.72 18.41
CA VAL A 112 31.62 -29.28 19.55
C VAL A 112 31.90 -30.43 20.49
N HIS A 113 30.85 -31.03 21.06
CA HIS A 113 30.96 -32.24 21.86
C HIS A 113 30.93 -33.48 20.96
N VAL A 114 31.97 -34.30 21.07
CA VAL A 114 32.11 -35.56 20.35
C VAL A 114 32.49 -36.61 21.39
N GLY A 115 31.74 -37.71 21.41
CA GLY A 115 32.04 -38.87 22.23
C GLY A 115 33.26 -39.63 21.71
N LEU A 116 33.70 -40.61 22.48
CA LEU A 116 34.83 -41.47 22.17
C LEU A 116 34.36 -42.91 22.29
N GLN A 117 34.59 -43.70 21.25
CA GLN A 117 34.08 -45.06 21.17
C GLN A 117 34.53 -45.90 22.38
N GLY A 118 33.56 -46.35 23.17
CA GLY A 118 33.79 -47.12 24.41
C GLY A 118 34.34 -46.33 25.60
N MET A 119 34.57 -45.02 25.50
CA MET A 119 35.20 -44.21 26.55
C MET A 119 34.36 -43.02 27.02
N LEU A 120 33.67 -42.31 26.12
CA LEU A 120 32.90 -41.10 26.43
C LEU A 120 31.61 -41.09 25.62
N ALA A 121 30.47 -40.84 26.26
CA ALA A 121 29.18 -40.79 25.58
C ALA A 121 29.14 -39.65 24.52
N PRO A 122 28.56 -39.86 23.33
CA PRO A 122 28.04 -41.13 22.80
C PRO A 122 29.13 -42.18 22.59
N VAL A 123 28.95 -43.40 23.10
CA VAL A 123 29.99 -44.43 23.12
C VAL A 123 29.93 -45.37 21.92
N VAL A 124 28.79 -45.46 21.23
CA VAL A 124 28.64 -46.30 20.03
C VAL A 124 28.22 -45.44 18.84
N PHE A 125 28.92 -45.66 17.72
CA PHE A 125 28.52 -45.09 16.44
C PHE A 125 27.48 -45.99 15.77
N ASP A 126 26.22 -45.54 15.75
CA ASP A 126 25.13 -46.17 15.01
C ASP A 126 24.80 -45.36 13.76
N GLU A 127 25.04 -45.97 12.60
CA GLU A 127 24.80 -45.39 11.28
C GLU A 127 23.33 -45.03 11.04
N ALA A 128 22.39 -45.85 11.55
CA ALA A 128 20.95 -45.60 11.38
C ALA A 128 20.52 -44.37 12.20
N ARG A 129 20.95 -44.29 13.46
CA ARG A 129 20.70 -43.13 14.32
C ARG A 129 21.39 -41.87 13.80
N PHE A 130 22.59 -42.00 13.24
CA PHE A 130 23.32 -40.91 12.62
C PHE A 130 22.55 -40.32 11.43
N LEU A 131 22.06 -41.17 10.53
CA LEU A 131 21.22 -40.75 9.41
C LEU A 131 19.92 -40.10 9.88
N ALA A 132 19.21 -40.71 10.84
CA ALA A 132 17.97 -40.16 11.39
C ALA A 132 18.19 -38.78 12.04
N SER A 133 19.31 -38.61 12.74
CA SER A 133 19.67 -37.32 13.35
C SER A 133 19.97 -36.25 12.29
N LEU A 134 20.67 -36.60 11.21
CA LEU A 134 20.91 -35.68 10.10
C LEU A 134 19.62 -35.32 9.35
N GLN A 135 18.76 -36.30 9.08
CA GLN A 135 17.43 -36.07 8.51
C GLN A 135 16.61 -35.12 9.39
N ALA A 136 16.57 -35.35 10.70
CA ALA A 136 15.88 -34.48 11.65
C ALA A 136 16.45 -33.06 11.67
N MET A 137 17.78 -32.90 11.60
CA MET A 137 18.42 -31.58 11.48
C MET A 137 18.02 -30.86 10.20
N VAL A 138 18.06 -31.56 9.04
CA VAL A 138 17.61 -31.01 7.76
C VAL A 138 16.14 -30.59 7.86
N LEU A 139 15.26 -31.45 8.36
CA LEU A 139 13.84 -31.15 8.51
C LEU A 139 13.61 -29.94 9.42
N GLN A 140 14.37 -29.79 10.50
CA GLN A 140 14.24 -28.67 11.43
C GLN A 140 14.61 -27.33 10.77
N VAL A 141 15.59 -27.30 9.85
CA VAL A 141 15.90 -26.10 9.07
C VAL A 141 14.69 -25.60 8.28
N PHE A 142 13.90 -26.53 7.72
CA PHE A 142 12.68 -26.19 6.97
C PHE A 142 11.45 -26.02 7.87
N ARG A 143 11.47 -26.61 9.08
CA ARG A 143 10.39 -26.59 10.07
C ARG A 143 10.92 -26.11 11.44
N PRO A 144 11.30 -24.83 11.57
CA PRO A 144 11.91 -24.31 12.80
C PRO A 144 10.99 -24.37 14.04
N LYS A 145 9.68 -24.58 13.84
CA LYS A 145 8.69 -24.69 14.92
C LYS A 145 8.66 -26.07 15.56
N LEU A 146 9.17 -27.11 14.88
CA LEU A 146 9.18 -28.47 15.40
C LEU A 146 10.44 -28.70 16.23
N ALA A 147 10.27 -29.32 17.39
CA ALA A 147 11.38 -29.71 18.24
C ALA A 147 12.19 -30.81 17.54
N PHE A 148 13.51 -30.83 17.77
CA PHE A 148 14.40 -31.79 17.11
C PHE A 148 14.06 -33.22 17.51
N GLU A 149 13.76 -33.44 18.78
CA GLU A 149 13.40 -34.72 19.37
C GLU A 149 12.14 -35.29 18.72
N GLN A 150 11.15 -34.44 18.44
CA GLN A 150 9.93 -34.84 17.73
C GLN A 150 10.20 -35.24 16.27
N LEU A 151 11.23 -34.66 15.65
CA LEU A 151 11.62 -34.99 14.28
C LEU A 151 12.43 -36.29 14.21
N VAL A 152 13.29 -36.57 15.19
CA VAL A 152 14.07 -37.83 15.20
C VAL A 152 13.14 -39.04 15.25
N ASP A 153 12.16 -39.04 16.14
CA ASP A 153 11.24 -40.19 16.30
C ASP A 153 10.02 -40.14 15.37
N GLY A 154 9.62 -38.93 14.96
CA GLY A 154 8.35 -38.66 14.27
C GLY A 154 8.45 -38.18 12.83
N ALA A 155 9.64 -38.17 12.23
CA ALA A 155 9.83 -37.67 10.86
C ALA A 155 8.90 -38.33 9.82
N ALA A 156 8.57 -39.62 10.00
CA ALA A 156 7.68 -40.36 9.09
C ALA A 156 6.22 -39.87 9.07
N ALA A 157 5.80 -39.07 10.05
CA ALA A 157 4.45 -38.51 10.09
C ALA A 157 4.28 -37.27 9.18
N LEU A 158 5.38 -36.70 8.69
CA LEU A 158 5.35 -35.55 7.78
C LEU A 158 4.94 -36.01 6.36
N ARG A 159 3.96 -35.32 5.77
CA ARG A 159 3.34 -35.71 4.49
C ARG A 159 3.74 -34.82 3.31
N ASP A 160 4.56 -33.79 3.53
CA ASP A 160 4.99 -32.92 2.44
C ASP A 160 6.06 -33.57 1.57
N THR A 161 6.08 -33.20 0.28
CA THR A 161 6.98 -33.79 -0.72
C THR A 161 8.44 -33.74 -0.29
N PHE A 162 8.91 -32.59 0.22
CA PHE A 162 10.29 -32.42 0.66
C PHE A 162 10.63 -33.28 1.88
N SER A 163 9.78 -33.29 2.91
CA SER A 163 10.06 -34.10 4.11
C SER A 163 10.06 -35.60 3.78
N THR A 164 9.13 -36.05 2.94
CA THR A 164 9.08 -37.43 2.43
C THR A 164 10.33 -37.77 1.62
N GLU A 165 10.83 -36.87 0.78
CA GLU A 165 12.10 -37.05 0.07
C GLU A 165 13.31 -37.16 1.02
N VAL A 166 13.32 -36.40 2.11
CA VAL A 166 14.40 -36.45 3.12
C VAL A 166 14.34 -37.75 3.91
N THR A 167 13.16 -38.20 4.36
CA THR A 167 13.00 -39.42 5.16
C THR A 167 13.22 -40.70 4.37
N HIS A 168 12.90 -40.72 3.07
CA HIS A 168 13.17 -41.87 2.20
C HIS A 168 14.62 -42.02 1.78
N ALA A 169 15.49 -41.04 2.05
CA ALA A 169 16.91 -41.20 1.80
C ALA A 169 17.47 -42.30 2.72
N THR A 170 18.01 -43.35 2.12
CA THR A 170 18.50 -44.54 2.86
C THR A 170 19.95 -44.41 3.31
N THR A 171 20.68 -43.47 2.73
CA THR A 171 22.09 -43.20 3.02
C THR A 171 22.34 -41.69 3.12
N THR A 172 23.40 -41.26 3.80
CA THR A 172 23.72 -39.82 3.83
C THR A 172 24.10 -39.30 2.45
N ASP A 173 24.72 -40.14 1.62
CA ASP A 173 25.14 -39.74 0.28
C ASP A 173 23.91 -39.49 -0.60
N GLU A 174 22.88 -40.33 -0.48
CA GLU A 174 21.58 -40.10 -1.11
C GLU A 174 20.91 -38.83 -0.56
N LEU A 175 20.94 -38.60 0.76
CA LEU A 175 20.36 -37.40 1.37
C LEU A 175 21.00 -36.12 0.83
N PHE A 176 22.34 -36.03 0.87
CA PHE A 176 23.06 -34.83 0.45
C PHE A 176 23.06 -34.65 -1.07
N SER A 177 23.09 -35.72 -1.86
CA SER A 177 22.95 -35.60 -3.33
C SER A 177 21.59 -35.03 -3.75
N ARG A 178 20.50 -35.38 -3.05
CA ARG A 178 19.18 -34.79 -3.25
C ARG A 178 19.17 -33.30 -2.89
N ILE A 179 19.76 -32.92 -1.76
CA ILE A 179 19.87 -31.52 -1.33
C ILE A 179 20.72 -30.71 -2.34
N ASP A 180 21.84 -31.26 -2.79
CA ASP A 180 22.74 -30.63 -3.77
C ASP A 180 22.05 -30.38 -5.12
N ALA A 181 21.17 -31.28 -5.55
CA ALA A 181 20.37 -31.09 -6.75
C ALA A 181 19.40 -29.89 -6.58
N GLN A 182 18.74 -29.79 -5.42
CA GLN A 182 17.83 -28.69 -5.13
C GLN A 182 18.55 -27.35 -4.95
N VAL A 183 19.73 -27.33 -4.31
CA VAL A 183 20.58 -26.13 -4.20
C VAL A 183 20.93 -25.61 -5.60
N ARG A 184 21.40 -26.49 -6.49
CA ARG A 184 21.79 -26.10 -7.85
C ARG A 184 20.62 -25.54 -8.67
N ALA A 185 19.45 -26.17 -8.58
CA ALA A 185 18.25 -25.69 -9.25
C ALA A 185 17.84 -24.29 -8.74
N GLU A 186 17.77 -24.11 -7.42
CA GLU A 186 17.37 -22.83 -6.82
C GLU A 186 18.41 -21.72 -7.09
N GLN A 187 19.71 -22.04 -7.10
CA GLN A 187 20.77 -21.09 -7.48
C GLN A 187 20.63 -20.62 -8.94
N ALA A 188 20.35 -21.55 -9.86
CA ALA A 188 20.13 -21.23 -11.27
C ALA A 188 18.90 -20.33 -11.45
N ASP A 189 17.79 -20.63 -10.77
CA ASP A 189 16.56 -19.84 -10.82
C ASP A 189 16.74 -18.44 -10.25
N VAL A 190 17.45 -18.32 -9.12
CA VAL A 190 17.78 -17.01 -8.51
C VAL A 190 18.68 -16.20 -9.43
N ALA A 191 19.70 -16.81 -10.04
CA ALA A 191 20.59 -16.13 -10.98
C ALA A 191 19.86 -15.67 -12.26
N ALA A 192 18.90 -16.47 -12.75
CA ALA A 192 18.13 -16.15 -13.96
C ALA A 192 17.02 -15.11 -13.71
N THR A 193 16.39 -15.12 -12.53
CA THR A 193 15.14 -14.38 -12.29
C THR A 193 15.32 -13.14 -11.43
N ARG A 194 16.38 -13.04 -10.60
CA ARG A 194 16.51 -11.98 -9.59
C ARG A 194 17.76 -11.13 -9.79
N VAL A 195 17.56 -9.92 -10.29
CA VAL A 195 18.56 -8.85 -10.18
C VAL A 195 18.56 -8.31 -8.75
N SER A 196 19.61 -8.59 -7.99
CA SER A 196 19.77 -8.08 -6.63
C SER A 196 20.06 -6.57 -6.68
N VAL A 197 19.03 -5.75 -6.41
CA VAL A 197 19.21 -4.31 -6.21
C VAL A 197 19.40 -3.99 -4.72
N PRO A 198 20.39 -3.17 -4.36
CA PRO A 198 20.60 -2.76 -2.99
C PRO A 198 19.36 -2.00 -2.48
N LYS A 199 18.73 -2.55 -1.43
CA LYS A 199 17.45 -2.09 -0.86
C LYS A 199 17.39 -0.57 -0.62
N ARG A 200 18.52 0.04 -0.24
CA ARG A 200 18.63 1.48 0.06
C ARG A 200 18.47 2.36 -1.18
N ARG A 201 19.05 1.97 -2.33
CA ARG A 201 18.87 2.70 -3.60
C ARG A 201 17.44 2.55 -4.10
N TYR A 202 16.91 1.34 -4.09
CA TYR A 202 15.53 1.09 -4.52
C TYR A 202 14.51 1.88 -3.68
N SER A 203 14.68 1.93 -2.35
CA SER A 203 13.79 2.70 -1.48
C SER A 203 13.87 4.20 -1.77
N TRP A 204 15.05 4.74 -2.06
CA TRP A 204 15.20 6.15 -2.44
C TRP A 204 14.55 6.45 -3.79
N TYR A 205 14.77 5.61 -4.81
CA TYR A 205 14.12 5.77 -6.12
C TYR A 205 12.60 5.65 -6.06
N ARG A 206 12.06 4.78 -5.20
CA ARG A 206 10.62 4.67 -4.98
C ARG A 206 10.04 5.96 -4.38
N VAL A 207 10.70 6.54 -3.39
CA VAL A 207 10.29 7.83 -2.79
C VAL A 207 10.39 8.95 -3.82
N LEU A 208 11.50 9.01 -4.57
CA LEU A 208 11.70 10.01 -5.62
C LEU A 208 10.63 9.89 -6.73
N GLY A 209 10.26 8.67 -7.11
CA GLY A 209 9.20 8.42 -8.09
C GLY A 209 7.85 8.92 -7.62
N VAL A 210 7.47 8.63 -6.36
CA VAL A 210 6.21 9.13 -5.78
C VAL A 210 6.22 10.66 -5.68
N LEU A 211 7.31 11.26 -5.20
CA LEU A 211 7.47 12.71 -5.15
C LEU A 211 7.37 13.35 -6.55
N GLY A 212 7.97 12.72 -7.56
CA GLY A 212 7.90 13.18 -8.94
C GLY A 212 6.47 13.21 -9.49
N VAL A 213 5.67 12.17 -9.21
CA VAL A 213 4.25 12.13 -9.63
C VAL A 213 3.43 13.21 -8.91
N VAL A 214 3.62 13.37 -7.60
CA VAL A 214 2.91 14.41 -6.83
C VAL A 214 3.27 15.81 -7.32
N ALA A 215 4.56 16.07 -7.58
CA ALA A 215 5.02 17.34 -8.13
C ALA A 215 4.44 17.61 -9.52
N ALA A 216 4.36 16.60 -10.39
CA ALA A 216 3.77 16.73 -11.72
C ALA A 216 2.27 17.07 -11.66
N LEU A 217 1.52 16.43 -10.76
CA LEU A 217 0.09 16.74 -10.55
C LEU A 217 -0.10 18.17 -10.01
N ALA A 218 0.71 18.58 -9.05
CA ALA A 218 0.67 19.94 -8.50
C ALA A 218 1.00 20.99 -9.57
N ALA A 219 2.04 20.75 -10.39
CA ALA A 219 2.40 21.62 -11.50
C ALA A 219 1.29 21.69 -12.56
N GLY A 220 0.65 20.56 -12.88
CA GLY A 220 -0.49 20.50 -13.79
C GLY A 220 -1.69 21.31 -13.28
N ALA A 221 -2.05 21.15 -12.01
CA ALA A 221 -3.11 21.93 -11.37
C ALA A 221 -2.80 23.44 -11.38
N PHE A 222 -1.56 23.81 -11.06
CA PHE A 222 -1.13 25.21 -11.06
C PHE A 222 -1.14 25.83 -12.47
N ALA A 223 -0.69 25.08 -13.48
CA ALA A 223 -0.74 25.51 -14.88
C ALA A 223 -2.19 25.71 -15.36
N TRP A 224 -3.09 24.78 -15.02
CA TRP A 224 -4.50 24.90 -15.35
C TRP A 224 -5.16 26.10 -14.67
N GLN A 225 -4.89 26.32 -13.37
CA GLN A 225 -5.38 27.46 -12.60
C GLN A 225 -4.91 28.79 -13.19
N THR A 226 -3.64 28.90 -13.56
CA THR A 226 -3.08 30.14 -14.13
C THR A 226 -3.65 30.40 -15.52
N GLY A 227 -3.79 29.36 -16.34
CA GLY A 227 -4.38 29.46 -17.67
C GLY A 227 -5.85 29.88 -17.64
N SER A 228 -6.65 29.32 -16.72
CA SER A 228 -8.07 29.67 -16.59
C SER A 228 -8.27 31.12 -16.13
N GLN A 229 -7.51 31.57 -15.12
CA GLN A 229 -7.59 32.94 -14.64
C GLN A 229 -7.21 33.97 -15.71
N ASN A 230 -6.13 33.71 -16.47
CA ASN A 230 -5.72 34.61 -17.55
C ASN A 230 -6.79 34.73 -18.64
N ARG A 231 -7.49 33.63 -18.98
CA ARG A 231 -8.59 33.67 -19.96
C ARG A 231 -9.76 34.51 -19.45
N VAL A 232 -10.17 34.33 -18.19
CA VAL A 232 -11.25 35.12 -17.58
C VAL A 232 -10.88 36.60 -17.55
N GLN A 233 -9.66 36.93 -17.12
CA GLN A 233 -9.20 38.33 -17.09
C GLN A 233 -9.18 38.96 -18.49
N ALA A 234 -8.68 38.24 -19.50
CA ALA A 234 -8.67 38.72 -20.88
C ALA A 234 -10.09 38.95 -21.42
N ALA A 235 -11.02 38.02 -21.16
CA ALA A 235 -12.42 38.15 -21.55
C ALA A 235 -13.10 39.35 -20.85
N VAL A 236 -12.83 39.55 -19.55
CA VAL A 236 -13.33 40.71 -18.79
C VAL A 236 -12.83 42.02 -19.39
N VAL A 237 -11.54 42.14 -19.68
CA VAL A 237 -10.96 43.34 -20.29
C VAL A 237 -11.55 43.60 -21.68
N ALA A 238 -11.68 42.56 -22.51
CA ALA A 238 -12.27 42.69 -23.85
C ALA A 238 -13.76 43.06 -23.81
N GLY A 239 -14.54 42.41 -22.95
CA GLY A 239 -15.96 42.70 -22.75
C GLY A 239 -16.20 44.12 -22.24
N GLN A 240 -15.41 44.57 -21.25
CA GLN A 240 -15.49 45.95 -20.76
C GLN A 240 -15.11 46.98 -21.84
N ALA A 241 -14.11 46.70 -22.68
CA ALA A 241 -13.76 47.57 -23.79
C ALA A 241 -14.89 47.71 -24.81
N ARG A 242 -15.58 46.60 -25.15
CA ARG A 242 -16.76 46.63 -26.03
C ARG A 242 -17.94 47.37 -25.41
N PHE A 243 -18.16 47.18 -24.10
CA PHE A 243 -19.19 47.90 -23.36
C PHE A 243 -18.97 49.41 -23.39
N LEU A 244 -17.74 49.87 -23.20
CA LEU A 244 -17.39 51.30 -23.32
C LEU A 244 -17.60 51.86 -24.74
N ALA A 245 -17.56 51.00 -25.76
CA ALA A 245 -17.89 51.33 -27.14
C ALA A 245 -19.40 51.21 -27.46
N SER A 246 -20.25 50.95 -26.44
CA SER A 246 -21.69 50.67 -26.58
C SER A 246 -22.02 49.44 -27.42
N ASP A 247 -21.07 48.54 -27.64
CA ASP A 247 -21.28 47.26 -28.32
C ASP A 247 -21.75 46.20 -27.31
N TYR A 248 -23.03 46.27 -26.95
CA TYR A 248 -23.64 45.35 -25.98
C TYR A 248 -23.69 43.91 -26.49
N ALA A 249 -23.92 43.70 -27.80
CA ALA A 249 -23.93 42.38 -28.42
C ALA A 249 -22.54 41.73 -28.38
N GLY A 250 -21.50 42.50 -28.73
CA GLY A 250 -20.12 42.03 -28.64
C GLY A 250 -19.67 41.82 -27.20
N THR A 251 -20.18 42.58 -26.23
CA THR A 251 -19.92 42.37 -24.79
C THR A 251 -20.48 41.04 -24.30
N LEU A 252 -21.74 40.75 -24.65
CA LEU A 252 -22.38 39.47 -24.35
C LEU A 252 -21.59 38.32 -24.97
N ALA A 253 -21.16 38.46 -26.23
CA ALA A 253 -20.39 37.42 -26.93
C ALA A 253 -19.03 37.10 -26.27
N GLU A 254 -18.25 38.10 -25.81
CA GLU A 254 -16.96 37.84 -25.14
C GLU A 254 -17.10 37.19 -23.77
N LEU A 255 -18.19 37.49 -23.06
CA LEU A 255 -18.41 37.03 -21.68
C LEU A 255 -19.34 35.82 -21.60
N ASN A 256 -19.90 35.34 -22.72
CA ASN A 256 -20.86 34.25 -22.73
C ASN A 256 -20.26 32.93 -22.19
N ASP A 257 -19.03 32.64 -22.59
CA ASP A 257 -18.34 31.37 -22.26
C ASP A 257 -17.76 31.32 -20.83
N VAL A 258 -17.89 32.41 -20.06
CA VAL A 258 -17.41 32.50 -18.68
C VAL A 258 -18.58 32.32 -17.72
N ALA A 259 -18.49 31.41 -16.75
CA ALA A 259 -19.54 31.22 -15.77
C ALA A 259 -19.85 32.52 -15.00
N ALA A 260 -21.13 32.91 -14.90
CA ALA A 260 -21.51 34.15 -14.23
C ALA A 260 -20.96 34.28 -12.79
N PRO A 261 -20.93 33.22 -11.96
CA PRO A 261 -20.37 33.29 -10.61
C PRO A 261 -18.85 33.55 -10.54
N SER A 262 -18.08 33.26 -11.60
CA SER A 262 -16.63 33.47 -11.62
C SER A 262 -16.21 34.86 -12.09
N LEU A 263 -17.17 35.67 -12.57
CA LEU A 263 -16.92 37.05 -13.00
C LEU A 263 -16.78 38.00 -11.79
N PRO A 264 -15.89 39.01 -11.87
CA PRO A 264 -15.88 40.09 -10.89
C PRO A 264 -17.15 40.95 -10.99
N ALA A 265 -17.52 41.63 -9.91
CA ALA A 265 -18.73 42.46 -9.83
C ALA A 265 -18.86 43.48 -10.99
N SER A 266 -17.74 44.12 -11.35
CA SER A 266 -17.67 45.05 -12.49
C SER A 266 -18.06 44.41 -13.82
N ALA A 267 -17.65 43.15 -14.05
CA ALA A 267 -17.95 42.43 -15.28
C ALA A 267 -19.38 41.88 -15.27
N LYS A 268 -19.88 41.44 -14.11
CA LYS A 268 -21.29 41.06 -13.94
C LYS A 268 -22.22 42.22 -14.24
N TYR A 269 -21.91 43.42 -13.72
CA TYR A 269 -22.67 44.63 -14.02
C TYR A 269 -22.67 44.95 -15.51
N VAL A 270 -21.49 44.96 -16.14
CA VAL A 270 -21.36 45.20 -17.59
C VAL A 270 -22.18 44.20 -18.41
N LEU A 271 -22.13 42.91 -18.04
CA LEU A 271 -22.88 41.87 -18.71
C LEU A 271 -24.39 42.03 -18.49
N ALA A 272 -24.84 42.26 -17.26
CA ALA A 272 -26.25 42.48 -16.92
C ALA A 272 -26.85 43.69 -17.65
N VAL A 273 -26.13 44.82 -17.66
CA VAL A 273 -26.55 46.02 -18.41
C VAL A 273 -26.63 45.72 -19.91
N SER A 274 -25.65 44.99 -20.44
CA SER A 274 -25.65 44.59 -21.86
C SER A 274 -26.85 43.70 -22.18
N SER A 275 -27.17 42.73 -21.31
CA SER A 275 -28.34 41.87 -21.44
C SER A 275 -29.65 42.66 -21.46
N VAL A 276 -29.84 43.60 -20.52
CA VAL A 276 -31.03 44.47 -20.48
C VAL A 276 -31.16 45.30 -21.76
N ASN A 277 -30.05 45.83 -22.27
CA ASN A 277 -30.05 46.61 -23.51
C ASN A 277 -30.43 45.78 -24.75
N LEU A 278 -30.05 44.50 -24.77
CA LEU A 278 -30.35 43.57 -25.86
C LEU A 278 -31.74 42.92 -25.75
N HIS A 279 -32.34 42.94 -24.56
CA HIS A 279 -33.64 42.30 -24.32
C HIS A 279 -34.78 42.99 -25.08
N ASP A 280 -35.87 42.27 -25.39
CA ASP A 280 -37.00 42.79 -26.18
C ASP A 280 -38.01 43.57 -25.30
N LEU A 281 -37.56 44.72 -24.80
CA LEU A 281 -38.34 45.64 -23.97
C LEU A 281 -38.39 47.05 -24.58
N THR A 282 -39.42 47.81 -24.23
CA THR A 282 -39.51 49.23 -24.62
C THR A 282 -38.37 50.04 -23.98
N ALA A 283 -37.98 51.14 -24.62
CA ALA A 283 -36.91 52.01 -24.11
C ALA A 283 -37.18 52.49 -22.67
N THR A 284 -38.44 52.79 -22.33
CA THR A 284 -38.85 53.20 -20.98
C THR A 284 -38.69 52.06 -19.96
N GLN A 285 -39.07 50.83 -20.31
CA GLN A 285 -38.90 49.66 -19.44
C GLN A 285 -37.40 49.38 -19.20
N LYS A 286 -36.58 49.42 -20.26
CA LYS A 286 -35.12 49.28 -20.14
C LYS A 286 -34.54 50.33 -19.19
N GLN A 287 -34.89 51.60 -19.37
CA GLN A 287 -34.37 52.67 -18.51
C GLN A 287 -34.77 52.48 -17.04
N ASN A 288 -36.01 52.04 -16.77
CA ASN A 288 -36.46 51.79 -15.40
C ASN A 288 -35.64 50.67 -14.74
N ILE A 289 -35.32 49.60 -15.48
CA ILE A 289 -34.45 48.51 -15.00
C ILE A 289 -33.00 48.98 -14.83
N LEU A 290 -32.46 49.74 -15.79
CA LEU A 290 -31.10 50.26 -15.71
C LEU A 290 -30.88 51.20 -14.52
N ASN A 291 -31.93 51.88 -14.06
CA ASN A 291 -31.87 52.73 -12.88
C ASN A 291 -31.82 51.94 -11.55
N THR A 292 -32.16 50.64 -11.54
CA THR A 292 -32.13 49.79 -10.34
C THR A 292 -30.87 48.94 -10.23
N ILE A 293 -30.08 48.83 -11.31
CA ILE A 293 -28.84 48.06 -11.33
C ILE A 293 -27.60 48.96 -11.31
N SER A 294 -26.61 48.55 -10.53
CA SER A 294 -25.31 49.19 -10.39
C SER A 294 -24.24 48.13 -10.14
N GLU A 295 -22.96 48.52 -10.16
CA GLU A 295 -21.87 47.62 -9.78
C GLU A 295 -21.98 47.09 -8.33
N LYS A 296 -22.76 47.76 -7.48
CA LYS A 296 -22.99 47.38 -6.08
C LYS A 296 -24.27 46.58 -5.86
N THR A 297 -25.06 46.36 -6.92
CA THR A 297 -26.27 45.55 -6.85
C THR A 297 -25.90 44.12 -6.45
N ASP A 298 -26.80 43.45 -5.75
CA ASP A 298 -26.55 42.10 -5.27
C ASP A 298 -26.34 41.11 -6.43
N ASP A 299 -25.54 40.08 -6.15
CA ASP A 299 -25.16 39.07 -7.14
C ASP A 299 -26.37 38.33 -7.73
N VAL A 300 -27.46 38.17 -6.98
CA VAL A 300 -28.66 37.43 -7.42
C VAL A 300 -29.39 38.22 -8.50
N THR A 301 -29.58 39.52 -8.29
CA THR A 301 -30.17 40.44 -9.28
C THR A 301 -29.29 40.60 -10.53
N LEU A 302 -27.98 40.70 -10.37
CA LEU A 302 -27.08 40.76 -11.54
C LEU A 302 -27.08 39.43 -12.32
N ASN A 303 -27.01 38.29 -11.63
CA ASN A 303 -27.05 36.98 -12.27
C ASN A 303 -28.39 36.70 -12.97
N TYR A 304 -29.51 37.23 -12.44
CA TYR A 304 -30.81 37.18 -13.13
C TYR A 304 -30.71 37.79 -14.52
N TRP A 305 -30.26 39.05 -14.64
CA TRP A 305 -30.17 39.73 -15.94
C TRP A 305 -29.13 39.10 -16.86
N ILE A 306 -28.05 38.54 -16.31
CA ILE A 306 -27.09 37.75 -17.09
C ILE A 306 -27.76 36.52 -17.68
N ALA A 307 -28.45 35.71 -16.87
CA ALA A 307 -29.15 34.51 -17.32
C ALA A 307 -30.22 34.84 -18.37
N MET A 308 -30.98 35.93 -18.18
CA MET A 308 -31.94 36.44 -19.16
C MET A 308 -31.28 36.78 -20.50
N GLY A 309 -30.11 37.43 -20.50
CA GLY A 309 -29.38 37.75 -21.72
C GLY A 309 -28.75 36.53 -22.42
N ARG A 310 -28.43 35.48 -21.66
CA ARG A 310 -27.90 34.21 -22.19
C ARG A 310 -28.97 33.26 -22.70
N GLY A 311 -30.24 33.55 -22.41
CA GLY A 311 -31.36 32.63 -22.69
C GLY A 311 -31.45 31.47 -21.70
N GLU A 312 -30.78 31.56 -20.55
CA GLU A 312 -30.80 30.59 -19.44
C GLU A 312 -32.03 30.84 -18.55
N PHE A 313 -33.23 30.82 -19.15
CA PHE A 313 -34.45 31.34 -18.50
C PHE A 313 -34.91 30.52 -17.28
N GLU A 314 -34.55 29.24 -17.18
CA GLU A 314 -34.81 28.42 -15.99
C GLU A 314 -33.97 28.90 -14.80
N GLU A 315 -32.69 29.22 -15.03
CA GLU A 315 -31.82 29.80 -13.99
C GLU A 315 -32.28 31.21 -13.60
N ALA A 316 -32.70 32.01 -14.58
CA ALA A 316 -33.29 33.32 -14.31
C ALA A 316 -34.55 33.22 -13.44
N LEU A 317 -35.41 32.24 -13.69
CA LEU A 317 -36.60 32.01 -12.86
C LEU A 317 -36.23 31.67 -11.42
N ASP A 318 -35.20 30.85 -11.21
CA ASP A 318 -34.72 30.50 -9.88
C ASP A 318 -34.15 31.72 -9.13
N TYR A 319 -33.36 32.56 -9.81
CA TYR A 319 -32.89 33.82 -9.23
C TYR A 319 -34.05 34.76 -8.87
N ALA A 320 -35.05 34.90 -9.74
CA ALA A 320 -36.23 35.74 -9.47
C ALA A 320 -37.05 35.25 -8.27
N LYS A 321 -37.27 33.94 -8.16
CA LYS A 321 -37.95 33.33 -7.02
C LYS A 321 -37.17 33.49 -5.72
N ASN A 322 -35.84 33.38 -5.78
CA ASN A 322 -34.96 33.62 -4.63
C ASN A 322 -35.04 35.07 -4.15
N LEU A 323 -35.15 36.02 -5.07
CA LEU A 323 -35.39 37.44 -4.76
C LEU A 323 -36.81 37.70 -4.22
N GLY A 324 -37.77 36.82 -4.50
CA GLY A 324 -39.18 37.04 -4.20
C GLY A 324 -39.80 38.15 -5.06
N ASP A 325 -39.20 38.43 -6.23
CA ASP A 325 -39.65 39.49 -7.12
C ASP A 325 -40.66 38.94 -8.15
N ASP A 326 -41.94 39.23 -7.92
CA ASP A 326 -43.03 38.77 -8.77
C ASP A 326 -42.93 39.32 -10.21
N GLN A 327 -42.34 40.51 -10.41
CA GLN A 327 -42.19 41.12 -11.74
C GLN A 327 -41.09 40.41 -12.53
N LEU A 328 -39.94 40.14 -11.90
CA LEU A 328 -38.87 39.37 -12.53
C LEU A 328 -39.28 37.90 -12.76
N THR A 329 -40.08 37.34 -11.85
CA THR A 329 -40.63 35.99 -11.98
C THR A 329 -41.59 35.91 -13.17
N LEU A 330 -42.48 36.90 -13.32
CA LEU A 330 -43.39 37.01 -14.46
C LEU A 330 -42.63 37.12 -15.78
N LEU A 331 -41.59 37.95 -15.82
CA LEU A 331 -40.76 38.14 -17.01
C LEU A 331 -40.07 36.82 -17.42
N ALA A 332 -39.43 36.12 -16.46
CA ALA A 332 -38.77 34.84 -16.73
C ALA A 332 -39.74 33.76 -17.23
N TYR A 333 -40.94 33.66 -16.64
CA TYR A 333 -41.97 32.74 -17.14
C TYR A 333 -42.44 33.09 -18.56
N THR A 334 -42.55 34.39 -18.88
CA THR A 334 -42.93 34.85 -20.21
C THR A 334 -41.91 34.42 -21.25
N ASP A 335 -40.62 34.59 -20.97
CA ASP A 335 -39.56 34.14 -21.89
C ASP A 335 -39.43 32.62 -21.98
N LEU A 336 -39.59 31.89 -20.87
CA LEU A 336 -39.69 30.43 -20.86
C LEU A 336 -40.83 29.94 -21.76
N TYR A 337 -41.98 30.60 -21.70
CA TYR A 337 -43.12 30.29 -22.55
C TYR A 337 -42.79 30.51 -24.04
N GLN A 338 -42.20 31.66 -24.39
CA GLN A 338 -41.83 31.94 -25.78
C GLN A 338 -40.75 30.99 -26.31
N ALA A 339 -39.69 30.74 -25.52
CA ALA A 339 -38.61 29.82 -25.88
C ALA A 339 -39.15 28.39 -26.08
N THR A 340 -40.02 27.92 -25.18
CA THR A 340 -40.66 26.60 -25.29
C THR A 340 -41.56 26.51 -26.52
N LYS A 341 -42.31 27.58 -26.81
CA LYS A 341 -43.19 27.68 -27.99
C LYS A 341 -42.39 27.60 -29.29
N LEU A 342 -41.22 28.23 -29.35
CA LEU A 342 -40.34 28.26 -30.51
C LEU A 342 -39.44 27.00 -30.64
N ASN A 343 -39.34 26.18 -29.59
CA ASN A 343 -38.52 24.97 -29.61
C ASN A 343 -39.11 23.89 -30.55
N THR A 344 -38.36 23.53 -31.60
CA THR A 344 -38.75 22.54 -32.63
C THR A 344 -38.28 21.11 -32.32
N GLN A 345 -37.42 20.93 -31.32
CA GLN A 345 -36.82 19.64 -30.96
C GLN A 345 -37.52 18.96 -29.79
N MET A 346 -38.34 19.68 -29.03
CA MET A 346 -39.06 19.15 -27.87
C MET A 346 -40.25 18.26 -28.28
N ALA A 347 -40.43 17.12 -27.59
CA ALA A 347 -41.58 16.24 -27.78
C ALA A 347 -42.91 16.98 -27.52
N GLY A 348 -43.88 16.82 -28.43
CA GLY A 348 -45.13 17.60 -28.41
C GLY A 348 -45.93 17.51 -27.11
N GLY A 349 -45.99 16.32 -26.48
CA GLY A 349 -46.68 16.14 -25.20
C GLY A 349 -46.03 16.93 -24.06
N ARG A 350 -44.70 16.84 -23.92
CA ARG A 350 -43.94 17.58 -22.91
C ARG A 350 -43.98 19.09 -23.17
N LYS A 351 -43.94 19.49 -24.44
CA LYS A 351 -44.07 20.89 -24.86
C LYS A 351 -45.41 21.48 -24.43
N GLN A 352 -46.52 20.77 -24.66
CA GLN A 352 -47.84 21.26 -24.28
C GLN A 352 -48.01 21.34 -22.75
N GLU A 353 -47.45 20.38 -22.02
CA GLU A 353 -47.45 20.38 -20.55
C GLU A 353 -46.75 21.63 -19.98
N LEU A 354 -45.51 21.90 -20.42
CA LEU A 354 -44.75 23.08 -19.98
C LEU A 354 -45.42 24.40 -20.39
N LEU A 355 -45.98 24.48 -21.60
CA LEU A 355 -46.70 25.68 -22.04
C LEU A 355 -47.93 25.96 -21.17
N ASN A 356 -48.67 24.91 -20.77
CA ASN A 356 -49.82 25.05 -19.88
C ASN A 356 -49.38 25.47 -18.47
N GLU A 357 -48.30 24.89 -17.95
CA GLU A 357 -47.73 25.25 -16.65
C GLU A 357 -47.30 26.72 -16.61
N TYR A 358 -46.50 27.14 -17.59
CA TYR A 358 -46.02 28.52 -17.68
C TYR A 358 -47.15 29.51 -17.91
N ALA A 359 -48.13 29.19 -18.77
CA ALA A 359 -49.30 30.05 -18.98
C ALA A 359 -50.10 30.28 -17.69
N LYS A 360 -50.33 29.22 -16.91
CA LYS A 360 -51.02 29.32 -15.63
C LYS A 360 -50.23 30.20 -14.63
N ALA A 361 -48.92 30.02 -14.53
CA ALA A 361 -48.08 30.84 -13.67
C ALA A 361 -48.08 32.32 -14.10
N ILE A 362 -48.05 32.59 -15.42
CA ILE A 362 -48.15 33.95 -15.98
C ILE A 362 -49.50 34.58 -15.61
N GLU A 363 -50.61 33.86 -15.76
CA GLU A 363 -51.96 34.36 -15.41
C GLU A 363 -52.07 34.70 -13.92
N GLU A 364 -51.60 33.81 -13.05
CA GLU A 364 -51.62 34.02 -11.59
C GLU A 364 -50.77 35.23 -11.17
N LEU A 365 -49.55 35.35 -11.69
CA LEU A 365 -48.66 36.49 -11.41
C LEU A 365 -49.19 37.81 -12.00
N THR A 366 -49.77 37.77 -13.20
CA THR A 366 -50.38 38.95 -13.83
C THR A 366 -51.58 39.43 -13.02
N ALA A 367 -52.43 38.53 -12.53
CA ALA A 367 -53.54 38.88 -11.65
C ALA A 367 -53.07 39.48 -10.31
N LYS A 368 -52.01 38.92 -9.72
CA LYS A 368 -51.40 39.42 -8.47
C LYS A 368 -50.83 40.84 -8.64
N LEU A 369 -50.14 41.10 -9.75
CA LEU A 369 -49.54 42.39 -10.07
C LEU A 369 -50.57 43.42 -10.55
N GLY A 370 -51.64 42.98 -11.22
CA GLY A 370 -52.75 43.85 -11.64
C GLY A 370 -53.71 44.22 -10.51
N GLY A 371 -53.88 43.34 -9.50
CA GLY A 371 -54.68 43.60 -8.31
C GLY A 371 -54.01 44.49 -7.25
N THR A 372 -52.72 44.80 -7.42
CA THR A 372 -51.93 45.66 -6.51
C THR A 372 -51.79 47.10 -7.02
N GLY A 373 -52.36 47.45 -8.18
CA GLY A 373 -52.37 48.81 -8.71
C GLY A 373 -53.77 49.41 -8.84
N ASP A 374 -54.33 49.94 -7.73
CA ASP A 374 -55.08 51.22 -7.61
C ASP A 374 -55.66 51.36 -6.17
N PRO A 375 -55.21 52.36 -5.37
CA PRO A 375 -56.18 53.35 -4.91
C PRO A 375 -55.57 54.76 -4.92
N ALA A 376 -55.52 55.39 -6.08
CA ALA A 376 -55.31 56.83 -6.21
C ALA A 376 -56.07 57.36 -7.43
N GLY A 377 -57.40 57.31 -7.34
CA GLY A 377 -58.29 57.74 -8.41
C GLY A 377 -59.69 58.15 -7.97
N GLU A 378 -59.90 58.54 -6.71
CA GLU A 378 -61.07 59.33 -6.29
C GLU A 378 -60.68 60.34 -5.21
N ARG A 379 -60.31 61.56 -5.64
CA ARG A 379 -60.84 62.85 -5.19
C ARG A 379 -60.05 64.03 -5.73
#